data_AF-A0A529HV28-F1
#
_entry.id   AF-A0A529HV28-F1
#
_cell.length_a   1.000
_cell.length_b   1.000
_cell.length_c   1.000
_cell.angle_alpha   90.00
_cell.angle_beta   90.00
_cell.angle_gamma   90.00
#
_symmetry.space_group_name_H-M   'P 1'
#
loop_
_entity.id
_entity.type
_entity.pdbx_description
1 polymer ?
#
loop_
_entity_poly.entity_id
_entity_poly.type
_entity_poly.pdbx_seq_one_letter_code
_entity_poly.pdbx_strand_id
1 'polypeptide(L)' 'MPSTIRTTTLPSGEAVQVLGQGTWKMGEDSRHRADEVRALRLG' A
#
# COMPACT_ATOMS: atom_id res chain seq x y z
N MET A 1 -15.76 -1.68 13.95
CA MET A 1 -15.29 -2.92 13.29
C MET A 1 -14.57 -2.49 12.03
N PRO A 2 -13.25 -2.73 11.87
CA PRO A 2 -12.60 -2.40 10.61
C PRO A 2 -13.28 -3.18 9.48
N SER A 3 -13.60 -2.49 8.38
CA SER A 3 -14.14 -3.13 7.19
C SER A 3 -13.07 -4.05 6.58
N THR A 4 -13.41 -5.31 6.33
CA THR A 4 -12.50 -6.25 5.67
C THR A 4 -12.29 -5.83 4.21
N ILE A 5 -11.03 -5.64 3.81
CA ILE A 5 -10.67 -5.38 2.40
C ILE A 5 -10.92 -6.66 1.59
N ARG A 6 -11.62 -6.54 0.46
CA ARG A 6 -11.88 -7.65 -0.47
C ARG A 6 -10.57 -8.20 -1.04
N THR A 7 -10.52 -9.50 -1.31
CA THR A 7 -9.40 -10.17 -1.98
C THR A 7 -9.77 -10.67 -3.39
N THR A 8 -8.76 -10.93 -4.21
CA THR A 8 -8.87 -11.62 -5.50
C THR A 8 -7.80 -12.70 -5.60
N THR A 9 -8.12 -13.83 -6.24
CA THR A 9 -7.17 -14.92 -6.44
C THR A 9 -6.38 -14.69 -7.73
N LEU A 10 -5.06 -14.69 -7.64
CA LEU A 10 -4.15 -14.64 -8.79
C LEU A 10 -4.07 -16.02 -9.46
N PRO A 11 -3.60 -16.12 -10.73
CA PRO A 11 -3.40 -17.41 -11.40
C PRO A 11 -2.45 -18.36 -10.66
N SER A 12 -1.57 -17.84 -9.81
CA SER A 12 -0.71 -18.63 -8.91
C SER A 12 -1.47 -19.29 -7.76
N GLY A 13 -2.74 -18.97 -7.54
CA GLY A 13 -3.56 -19.42 -6.42
C GLY A 13 -3.51 -18.51 -5.19
N GLU A 14 -2.68 -17.46 -5.20
CA GLU A 14 -2.56 -16.52 -4.08
C GLU A 14 -3.75 -15.56 -3.99
N ALA A 15 -4.35 -15.41 -2.81
CA ALA A 15 -5.40 -14.44 -2.55
C ALA A 15 -4.78 -13.10 -2.08
N VAL A 16 -4.84 -12.08 -2.93
CA VAL A 16 -4.28 -10.75 -2.65
C VAL A 16 -5.38 -9.72 -2.41
N GLN A 17 -5.13 -8.72 -1.57
CA GLN A 17 -6.06 -7.60 -1.38
C GLN A 17 -6.23 -6.83 -2.68
N VAL A 18 -7.46 -6.41 -2.99
CA VAL A 18 -7.74 -5.63 -4.21
C VAL A 18 -7.34 -4.16 -4.10
N LEU A 19 -6.90 -3.72 -2.92
CA LEU A 19 -6.39 -2.39 -2.65
C LEU A 19 -4.93 -2.53 -2.19
N GLY A 20 -4.05 -1.73 -2.78
CA GLY A 20 -2.63 -1.69 -2.42
C GLY A 20 -2.11 -0.25 -2.33
N GLN A 21 -0.87 -0.10 -1.89
CA GLN A 21 -0.19 1.19 -1.76
C GLN A 21 0.84 1.36 -2.88
N GLY A 22 0.67 2.38 -3.72
CA GLY A 22 1.65 2.74 -4.75
C GLY A 22 2.73 3.67 -4.19
N THR A 23 3.97 3.53 -4.67
CA THR A 23 5.12 4.33 -4.21
C THR A 23 5.76 5.18 -5.31
N TRP A 24 5.09 5.32 -6.46
CA TRP A 24 5.62 6.11 -7.57
C TRP A 24 5.87 7.56 -7.13
N LYS A 25 7.06 8.09 -7.43
CA LYS A 25 7.58 9.41 -7.03
C LYS A 25 7.89 9.61 -5.54
N MET A 26 7.64 8.64 -4.67
CA MET A 26 8.07 8.76 -3.27
C MET A 26 9.59 8.74 -3.17
N GLY A 27 10.16 9.56 -2.28
CA GLY A 27 11.60 9.67 -2.07
C GLY A 27 12.33 10.58 -3.05
N GLU A 28 11.64 11.24 -3.98
CA GLU A 28 12.22 12.22 -4.89
C GLU A 28 12.59 13.54 -4.18
N ASP A 29 11.89 13.89 -3.09
CA ASP A 29 12.15 15.09 -2.29
C ASP A 29 12.46 14.73 -0.83
N SER A 30 13.69 15.06 -0.38
CA SER A 30 14.16 14.76 0.97
C SER A 30 13.34 15.45 2.07
N ARG A 31 12.67 16.57 1.76
CA ARG A 31 11.81 17.29 2.69
C ARG A 31 10.53 16.51 3.02
N HIS A 32 10.07 15.65 2.12
CA HIS A 32 8.84 14.87 2.29
C HIS A 32 9.07 13.45 2.83
N ARG A 33 10.34 13.01 2.90
CA ARG A 33 10.72 11.65 3.31
C ARG A 33 10.03 11.17 4.60
N ALA A 34 9.98 12.01 5.63
CA ALA A 34 9.41 11.62 6.92
C ALA A 34 7.91 11.32 6.82
N ASP A 35 7.20 12.08 5.98
CA ASP A 35 5.74 11.95 5.83
C ASP A 35 5.38 10.82 4.88
N GLU A 36 6.15 10.62 3.80
CA GLU A 36 6.02 9.46 2.92
C GLU A 36 6.22 8.15 3.69
N VAL A 37 7.22 8.09 4.57
CA VAL A 37 7.44 6.91 5.44
C VAL A 37 6.29 6.70 6.41
N ARG A 38 5.71 7.77 6.97
CA ARG A 38 4.53 7.66 7.85
C ARG A 38 3.32 7.14 7.09
N ALA A 39 3.09 7.61 5.86
CA ALA A 39 1.99 7.14 5.03
C ALA A 39 2.07 5.64 4.76
N LEU A 40 3.25 5.14 4.38
CA LEU A 40 3.44 3.70 4.12
C LEU A 40 3.18 2.83 5.36
N ARG A 41 3.58 3.31 6.55
CA ARG A 41 3.34 2.58 7.80
C ARG A 41 1.88 2.50 8.21
N LEU A 42 1.04 3.40 7.71
CA LEU A 42 -0.38 3.43 8.05
C LEU A 42 -1.17 2.32 7.35
N GLY A 43 -0.73 1.90 6.16
CA GLY A 43 -1.49 0.99 5.29
C GLY A 43 -2.53 1.74 4.48
#